data_AF-A0A364H5E2-F1
#
_entry.id   AF-A0A364H5E2-F1
#
_cell.length_a   1.000
_cell.length_b   1.000
_cell.length_c   1.000
_cell.angle_alpha   90.00
_cell.angle_beta   90.00
_cell.angle_gamma   90.00
#
_symmetry.space_group_name_H-M   'P 1'
#
loop_
_entity.id
_entity.type
_entity.pdbx_description
1 polymer ?
#
loop_
_entity_poly.entity_id
_entity_poly.type
_entity_poly.pdbx_seq_one_letter_code
_entity_poly.pdbx_strand_id
1 'polypeptide(L)'
;MMSARPDSLEGGFRPLQIYEQVAEKIRDEIRAGRYAAESRLPSERELAALFQVGRPAVREALGALQNEGLVCTKRNSGTYVVAAPLDVLAQRGDPHTASEADFSPTSTLDVRLILEPAIARLAAAHGRADPGAERYLAQMETITDVDDPHQRALWNESDRLFHRQLALMTGDALIVKIADEVAKTMDQPLWKRLKDDGIYDAGRIRLYVSEHRLIYEAIVSGDADAAAFYVEQHIRRVRRDIAPK
;
A
#
# COMPACT_ATOMS: atom_id res chain seq x y z
N MET A 1 -23.12 -38.82 30.85
CA MET A 1 -22.31 -38.17 31.90
C MET A 1 -20.88 -38.17 31.40
N MET A 2 -20.30 -36.98 31.20
CA MET A 2 -18.96 -36.74 30.67
C MET A 2 -17.87 -37.55 31.39
N SER A 3 -16.83 -37.94 30.67
CA SER A 3 -15.50 -37.35 30.93
C SER A 3 -14.58 -37.57 29.73
N ALA A 4 -14.34 -36.48 29.01
CA ALA A 4 -13.33 -36.39 27.96
C ALA A 4 -11.94 -36.56 28.59
N ARG A 5 -11.07 -37.35 27.93
CA ARG A 5 -9.63 -37.27 28.17
C ARG A 5 -9.13 -35.98 27.50
N PRO A 6 -8.43 -35.08 28.19
CA PRO A 6 -7.71 -34.03 27.51
C PRO A 6 -6.53 -34.66 26.77
N ASP A 7 -6.54 -34.59 25.45
CA ASP A 7 -5.34 -34.75 24.63
C ASP A 7 -4.42 -33.57 24.98
N SER A 8 -3.45 -33.83 25.84
CA SER A 8 -2.42 -32.88 26.21
C SER A 8 -1.55 -32.62 24.97
N LEU A 9 -1.68 -31.43 24.39
CA LEU A 9 -0.66 -30.90 23.48
C LEU A 9 0.63 -30.71 24.27
N GLU A 10 1.48 -31.73 24.32
CA GLU A 10 2.90 -31.59 24.64
C GLU A 10 3.58 -30.84 23.49
N GLY A 11 3.32 -29.54 23.41
CA GLY A 11 4.15 -28.61 22.66
C GLY A 11 5.49 -28.50 23.36
N GLY A 12 6.42 -29.39 23.02
CA GLY A 12 7.79 -29.33 23.51
C GLY A 12 8.41 -27.98 23.14
N PHE A 13 8.71 -27.16 24.15
CA PHE A 13 9.53 -25.97 23.97
C PHE A 13 10.92 -26.41 23.52
N ARG A 14 11.24 -26.26 22.24
CA ARG A 14 12.61 -26.42 21.77
C ARG A 14 13.40 -25.20 22.27
N PRO A 15 14.59 -25.39 22.86
CA PRO A 15 15.47 -24.28 23.17
C PRO A 15 15.71 -23.46 21.89
N LEU A 16 15.51 -22.14 21.98
CA LEU A 16 15.77 -21.23 20.85
C LEU A 16 17.17 -21.51 20.32
N GLN A 17 17.26 -21.69 19.00
CA GLN A 17 18.55 -21.81 18.34
C GLN A 17 19.34 -20.53 18.60
N ILE A 18 20.68 -20.64 18.63
CA ILE A 18 21.56 -19.52 19.00
C ILE A 18 21.30 -18.30 18.10
N TYR A 19 21.01 -18.50 16.82
CA TYR A 19 20.68 -17.40 15.91
C TYR A 19 19.35 -16.70 16.26
N GLU A 20 18.35 -17.41 16.78
CA GLU A 20 17.05 -16.84 17.16
C GLU A 20 17.21 -15.92 18.37
N GLN A 21 18.03 -16.32 19.34
CA GLN A 21 18.37 -15.51 20.51
C GLN A 21 19.15 -14.25 20.10
N VAL A 22 20.09 -14.37 19.16
CA VAL A 22 20.84 -13.22 18.62
C VAL A 22 19.91 -12.28 17.86
N ALA A 23 19.00 -12.81 17.03
CA ALA A 23 18.01 -12.01 16.31
C ALA A 23 17.08 -11.27 17.26
N GLU A 24 16.61 -11.93 18.32
CA GLU A 24 15.77 -11.33 19.36
C GLU A 24 16.48 -10.19 20.09
N LYS A 25 17.73 -10.37 20.48
CA LYS A 25 18.52 -9.29 21.09
C LYS A 25 18.65 -8.09 20.17
N ILE A 26 19.03 -8.29 18.91
CA ILE A 26 19.17 -7.18 17.96
C ILE A 26 17.82 -6.50 17.72
N ARG A 27 16.71 -7.26 17.65
CA ARG A 27 15.35 -6.74 17.50
C ARG A 27 14.97 -5.82 18.66
N ASP A 28 15.29 -6.22 19.90
CA ASP A 28 15.00 -5.41 21.08
C ASP A 28 15.86 -4.14 21.14
N GLU A 29 17.11 -4.21 20.71
CA GLU A 29 17.99 -3.04 20.58
C GLU A 29 17.47 -2.02 19.54
N ILE A 30 16.95 -2.50 18.41
CA ILE A 30 16.29 -1.68 17.38
C ILE A 30 15.02 -1.03 17.96
N ARG A 31 14.15 -1.80 18.63
CA ARG A 31 12.93 -1.28 19.28
C ARG A 31 13.23 -0.23 20.34
N ALA A 32 14.31 -0.43 21.09
CA ALA A 32 14.76 0.52 22.11
C ALA A 32 15.48 1.74 21.53
N GLY A 33 15.64 1.83 20.20
CA GLY A 33 16.31 2.93 19.52
C GLY A 33 17.83 2.97 19.71
N ARG A 34 18.44 1.92 20.28
CA ARG A 34 19.90 1.83 20.46
C ARG A 34 20.61 1.59 19.13
N TYR A 35 19.94 0.89 18.21
CA TYR A 35 20.26 0.94 16.79
C TYR A 35 19.20 1.80 16.08
N ALA A 36 19.56 3.05 15.81
CA ALA A 36 18.66 3.99 15.16
C ALA A 36 18.30 3.53 13.73
N ALA A 37 17.14 3.96 13.24
CA ALA A 37 16.77 3.77 11.85
C ALA A 37 17.88 4.31 10.92
N GLU A 38 18.13 3.60 9.82
CA GLU A 38 19.21 3.88 8.85
C GLU A 38 20.63 3.83 9.39
N SER A 39 20.82 3.55 10.68
CA SER A 39 22.15 3.34 11.25
C SER A 39 22.73 2.01 10.82
N ARG A 40 24.05 1.98 10.68
CA ARG A 40 24.81 0.77 10.41
C ARG A 40 24.93 -0.05 11.68
N LEU A 41 24.51 -1.32 11.63
CA LEU A 41 24.80 -2.29 12.68
C LEU A 41 26.30 -2.59 12.75
N PRO A 42 26.81 -3.02 13.92
CA PRO A 42 28.15 -3.58 14.00
C PRO A 42 28.34 -4.72 12.98
N SER A 43 29.56 -4.90 12.50
CA SER A 43 29.88 -5.95 11.51
C SER A 43 29.60 -7.36 12.06
N GLU A 44 29.44 -8.35 11.17
CA GLU A 44 29.29 -9.76 11.57
C GLU A 44 30.35 -10.20 12.59
N ARG A 45 31.58 -9.70 12.45
CA ARG A 45 32.70 -10.00 13.35
C ARG A 45 32.52 -9.37 14.72
N GLU A 46 32.08 -8.12 14.77
CA GLU A 46 31.85 -7.39 16.02
C GLU A 46 30.64 -7.94 16.77
N LEU A 47 29.54 -8.24 16.06
CA LEU A 47 28.37 -8.89 16.64
C LEU A 47 28.71 -10.29 17.17
N ALA A 48 29.52 -11.06 16.44
CA ALA A 48 29.98 -12.38 16.91
C ALA A 48 30.79 -12.28 18.21
N ALA A 49 31.65 -11.26 18.33
CA ALA A 49 32.40 -11.00 19.55
C ALA A 49 31.49 -10.50 20.69
N LEU A 50 30.55 -9.59 20.40
CA LEU A 50 29.63 -9.00 21.37
C LEU A 50 28.70 -10.06 21.99
N PHE A 51 28.13 -10.92 21.15
CA PHE A 51 27.22 -11.98 21.59
C PHE A 51 27.94 -13.28 21.97
N GLN A 52 29.28 -13.34 21.81
CA GLN A 52 30.11 -14.53 22.08
C GLN A 52 29.63 -15.78 21.33
N VAL A 53 29.30 -15.61 20.04
CA VAL A 53 28.80 -16.68 19.16
C VAL A 53 29.64 -16.79 17.89
N GLY A 54 29.45 -17.88 17.13
CA GLY A 54 30.05 -18.04 15.81
C GLY A 54 29.45 -17.09 14.77
N ARG A 55 30.29 -16.62 13.83
CA ARG A 55 29.86 -15.80 12.68
C ARG A 55 28.71 -16.41 11.86
N PRO A 56 28.61 -17.75 11.65
CA PRO A 56 27.46 -18.33 10.95
C PRO A 56 26.13 -18.04 11.65
N ALA A 57 26.07 -18.11 12.98
CA ALA A 57 24.86 -17.83 13.75
C ALA A 57 24.46 -16.35 13.66
N VAL A 58 25.43 -15.43 13.65
CA VAL A 58 25.16 -14.00 13.41
C VAL A 58 24.62 -13.77 12.01
N ARG A 59 25.21 -14.42 10.99
CA ARG A 59 24.73 -14.30 9.61
C ARG A 59 23.31 -14.81 9.45
N GLU A 60 22.98 -15.93 10.10
CA GLU A 60 21.63 -16.50 10.11
C GLU A 60 20.65 -15.57 10.84
N ALA A 61 21.04 -15.00 11.97
CA ALA A 61 20.24 -14.01 12.70
C ALA A 61 19.97 -12.75 11.87
N LEU A 62 20.99 -12.21 11.20
CA LEU A 62 20.85 -11.06 10.29
C LEU A 62 19.97 -11.41 9.07
N GLY A 63 20.06 -12.65 8.56
CA GLY A 63 19.18 -13.15 7.50
C GLY A 63 17.72 -13.22 7.94
N ALA A 64 17.45 -13.71 9.16
CA ALA A 64 16.10 -13.72 9.74
C ALA A 64 15.54 -12.30 9.90
N LEU A 65 16.32 -11.38 10.46
CA LEU A 65 15.93 -9.96 10.60
C LEU A 65 15.73 -9.27 9.25
N GLN A 66 16.47 -9.67 8.22
CA GLN A 66 16.31 -9.16 6.87
C GLN A 66 15.01 -9.68 6.23
N ASN A 67 14.64 -10.94 6.48
CA ASN A 67 13.35 -11.49 6.07
C ASN A 67 12.18 -10.83 6.80
N GLU A 68 12.38 -10.39 8.04
CA GLU A 68 11.41 -9.59 8.82
C GLU A 68 11.34 -8.12 8.36
N GLY A 69 12.22 -7.68 7.46
CA GLY A 69 12.27 -6.30 6.97
C GLY A 69 12.81 -5.29 8.00
N LEU A 70 13.51 -5.76 9.04
CA LEU A 70 14.08 -4.91 10.10
C LEU A 70 15.50 -4.42 9.75
N VAL A 71 16.21 -5.15 8.89
CA VAL A 71 17.57 -4.80 8.47
C VAL A 71 17.79 -5.06 6.98
N CYS A 72 18.72 -4.34 6.36
CA CYS A 72 19.10 -4.52 4.96
C CYS A 72 20.63 -4.61 4.84
N THR A 73 21.12 -5.65 4.15
CA THR A 73 22.56 -5.85 3.91
C THR A 73 22.96 -5.24 2.57
N LYS A 74 23.84 -4.23 2.59
CA LYS A 74 24.45 -3.61 1.41
C LYS A 74 25.80 -4.27 1.12
N ARG A 75 25.98 -4.78 -0.11
CA ARG A 75 27.21 -5.47 -0.53
C ARG A 75 28.43 -4.55 -0.30
N ASN A 76 29.45 -5.08 0.38
CA ASN A 76 30.68 -4.36 0.76
C ASN A 76 30.50 -3.13 1.66
N SER A 77 29.30 -2.88 2.18
CA SER A 77 28.98 -1.67 2.96
C SER A 77 28.48 -2.01 4.38
N GLY A 78 27.87 -3.17 4.58
CA GLY A 78 27.44 -3.65 5.90
C GLY A 78 25.92 -3.81 6.00
N THR A 79 25.43 -4.08 7.21
CA THR A 79 23.99 -4.23 7.48
C THR A 79 23.47 -2.98 8.17
N TYR A 80 22.31 -2.49 7.73
CA TYR A 80 21.68 -1.25 8.20
C TYR A 80 20.30 -1.55 8.75
N VAL A 81 19.87 -0.82 9.80
CA VAL A 81 18.49 -0.88 10.30
C VAL A 81 17.57 -0.21 9.29
N VAL A 82 16.46 -0.87 8.98
CA VAL A 82 15.44 -0.36 8.06
C VAL A 82 14.56 0.65 8.80
N ALA A 83 14.49 1.88 8.28
CA ALA A 83 13.33 2.73 8.53
C ALA A 83 12.15 2.05 7.82
N ALA A 84 11.15 1.54 8.56
CA ALA A 84 9.91 0.90 8.08
C ALA A 84 9.98 -0.05 6.84
N PRO A 85 9.42 -1.28 6.87
CA PRO A 85 9.52 -2.25 5.75
C PRO A 85 9.09 -1.75 4.35
N LEU A 86 8.32 -0.65 4.26
CA LEU A 86 7.94 0.00 3.00
C LEU A 86 9.05 0.85 2.36
N ASP A 87 10.02 1.36 3.12
CA ASP A 87 11.02 2.31 2.58
C ASP A 87 12.14 1.60 1.79
N VAL A 88 12.41 0.31 2.04
CA VAL A 88 13.50 -0.43 1.38
C VAL A 88 13.21 -0.71 -0.10
N LEU A 89 11.92 -0.84 -0.47
CA LEU A 89 11.53 -0.97 -1.87
C LEU A 89 11.65 0.36 -2.62
N ALA A 90 11.53 1.49 -1.91
CA ALA A 90 11.69 2.82 -2.47
C ALA A 90 13.16 3.23 -2.64
N GLN A 91 14.04 2.83 -1.73
CA GLN A 91 15.48 3.15 -1.76
C GLN A 91 16.30 2.38 -2.82
N ARG A 92 15.65 1.59 -3.70
CA ARG A 92 16.31 1.01 -4.88
C ARG A 92 16.35 1.96 -6.09
N GLY A 93 15.75 3.15 -5.98
CA GLY A 93 15.97 4.28 -6.87
C GLY A 93 17.24 5.06 -6.50
N ASP A 94 17.84 5.70 -7.50
CA ASP A 94 19.08 6.50 -7.45
C ASP A 94 19.16 7.45 -6.21
N PRO A 95 20.31 7.63 -5.53
CA PRO A 95 20.43 8.49 -4.34
C PRO A 95 20.18 9.99 -4.57
N HIS A 96 19.84 10.40 -5.79
CA HIS A 96 19.44 11.77 -6.12
C HIS A 96 17.94 12.04 -5.95
N THR A 97 17.13 11.04 -5.59
CA THR A 97 15.70 11.22 -5.25
C THR A 97 15.46 10.95 -3.77
N ALA A 98 16.14 11.71 -2.90
CA ALA A 98 15.81 11.77 -1.48
C ALA A 98 14.58 12.66 -1.28
N SER A 99 13.41 12.07 -1.45
CA SER A 99 12.14 12.47 -0.84
C SER A 99 11.46 11.16 -0.46
N GLU A 100 10.71 11.13 0.65
CA GLU A 100 9.80 10.03 1.01
C GLU A 100 9.26 9.37 -0.25
N ALA A 101 9.44 8.05 -0.38
CA ALA A 101 9.07 7.21 -1.51
C ALA A 101 7.82 7.71 -2.29
N ASP A 102 8.01 8.68 -3.19
CA ASP A 102 6.94 9.14 -4.06
C ASP A 102 6.76 8.00 -5.07
N PHE A 103 5.74 7.18 -4.86
CA PHE A 103 5.42 6.13 -5.82
C PHE A 103 5.07 6.82 -7.13
N SER A 104 5.73 6.41 -8.22
CA SER A 104 5.42 6.97 -9.53
C SER A 104 3.92 6.82 -9.80
N PRO A 105 3.23 7.87 -10.26
CA PRO A 105 1.82 7.79 -10.62
C PRO A 105 1.51 6.67 -11.62
N THR A 106 2.45 6.33 -12.50
CA THR A 106 2.34 5.17 -13.40
C THR A 106 2.27 3.86 -12.62
N SER A 107 3.13 3.67 -11.62
CA SER A 107 3.12 2.49 -10.76
C SER A 107 1.82 2.39 -9.95
N THR A 108 1.34 3.52 -9.41
CA THR A 108 0.03 3.56 -8.74
C THR A 108 -1.09 3.15 -9.69
N LEU A 109 -1.11 3.66 -10.92
CA LEU A 109 -2.12 3.29 -11.93
C LEU A 109 -2.06 1.81 -12.31
N ASP A 110 -0.87 1.22 -12.42
CA ASP A 110 -0.72 -0.20 -12.72
C ASP A 110 -1.27 -1.08 -11.58
N VAL A 111 -1.02 -0.71 -10.33
CA VAL A 111 -1.62 -1.40 -9.16
C VAL A 111 -3.15 -1.25 -9.15
N ARG A 112 -3.66 -0.06 -9.45
CA ARG A 112 -5.11 0.19 -9.56
C ARG A 112 -5.74 -0.69 -10.65
N LEU A 113 -5.10 -0.84 -11.81
CA LEU A 113 -5.57 -1.71 -12.89
C LEU A 113 -5.64 -3.20 -12.51
N ILE A 114 -4.78 -3.64 -11.59
CA ILE A 114 -4.79 -5.02 -11.10
C ILE A 114 -5.91 -5.20 -10.06
N LEU A 115 -6.05 -4.26 -9.13
CA LEU A 115 -6.89 -4.42 -7.95
C LEU A 115 -8.32 -3.95 -8.16
N GLU A 116 -8.53 -2.74 -8.68
CA GLU A 116 -9.85 -2.10 -8.67
C GLU A 116 -10.90 -2.82 -9.52
N PRO A 117 -10.59 -3.39 -10.70
CA PRO A 117 -11.57 -4.21 -11.43
C PRO A 117 -12.03 -5.44 -10.62
N ALA A 118 -11.11 -6.10 -9.91
CA ALA A 118 -11.45 -7.25 -9.06
C ALA A 118 -12.28 -6.81 -7.84
N ILE A 119 -11.94 -5.67 -7.24
CA ILE A 119 -12.71 -5.06 -6.15
C ILE A 119 -14.13 -4.74 -6.61
N ALA A 120 -14.29 -4.12 -7.79
CA ALA A 120 -15.59 -3.78 -8.35
C ALA A 120 -16.46 -5.01 -8.60
N ARG A 121 -15.87 -6.12 -9.09
CA ARG A 121 -16.57 -7.41 -9.22
C ARG A 121 -17.09 -7.92 -7.88
N LEU A 122 -16.24 -7.88 -6.84
CA LEU A 122 -16.60 -8.34 -5.51
C LEU A 122 -17.66 -7.45 -4.86
N ALA A 123 -17.60 -6.15 -5.09
CA ALA A 123 -18.63 -5.21 -4.64
C ALA A 123 -19.97 -5.48 -5.35
N ALA A 124 -19.94 -5.70 -6.67
CA ALA A 124 -21.13 -6.00 -7.47
C ALA A 124 -21.80 -7.31 -7.03
N ALA A 125 -21.05 -8.30 -6.52
CA ALA A 125 -21.64 -9.53 -5.99
C ALA A 125 -22.66 -9.29 -4.86
N HIS A 126 -22.56 -8.16 -4.14
CA HIS A 126 -23.56 -7.75 -3.16
C HIS A 126 -24.75 -6.99 -3.77
N GLY A 127 -24.53 -6.22 -4.84
CA GLY A 127 -25.59 -5.49 -5.55
C GLY A 127 -26.31 -4.46 -4.68
N ARG A 128 -25.57 -3.70 -3.86
CA ARG A 128 -26.16 -2.77 -2.87
C ARG A 128 -25.73 -1.34 -3.11
N ALA A 129 -26.71 -0.44 -3.00
CA ALA A 129 -26.44 0.99 -2.90
C ALA A 129 -25.63 1.31 -1.64
N ASP A 130 -24.75 2.31 -1.76
CA ASP A 130 -23.88 2.77 -0.69
C ASP A 130 -23.95 4.31 -0.60
N PRO A 131 -24.45 4.87 0.53
CA PRO A 131 -24.59 6.32 0.69
C PRO A 131 -23.26 7.09 0.63
N GLY A 132 -22.15 6.44 0.97
CA GLY A 132 -20.82 7.03 0.85
C GLY A 132 -20.44 7.24 -0.61
N ALA A 133 -20.66 6.22 -1.45
CA ALA A 133 -20.35 6.29 -2.88
C ALA A 133 -21.21 7.36 -3.57
N GLU A 134 -22.51 7.41 -3.27
CA GLU A 134 -23.42 8.44 -3.78
C GLU A 134 -23.01 9.85 -3.37
N ARG A 135 -22.56 10.02 -2.13
CA ARG A 135 -22.06 11.31 -1.64
C ARG A 135 -20.84 11.78 -2.44
N TYR A 136 -19.86 10.91 -2.66
CA TYR A 136 -18.65 11.28 -3.41
C TYR A 136 -18.94 11.58 -4.88
N LEU A 137 -19.85 10.81 -5.50
CA LEU A 137 -20.33 11.10 -6.85
C LEU A 137 -21.00 12.48 -6.93
N ALA A 138 -21.91 12.78 -5.99
CA ALA A 138 -22.57 14.08 -5.94
C ALA A 138 -21.57 15.23 -5.72
N GLN A 139 -20.56 15.05 -4.86
CA GLN A 139 -19.50 16.05 -4.68
C GLN A 139 -18.73 16.32 -5.97
N MET A 140 -18.37 15.28 -6.74
CA MET A 140 -17.69 15.46 -8.01
C MET A 140 -18.56 16.16 -9.07
N GLU A 141 -19.88 15.99 -9.02
CA GLU A 141 -20.83 16.67 -9.92
C GLU A 141 -21.00 18.16 -9.63
N THR A 142 -20.72 18.62 -8.41
CA THR A 142 -20.86 20.04 -8.03
C THR A 142 -19.76 20.94 -8.60
N ILE A 143 -18.73 20.35 -9.21
CA ILE A 143 -17.58 21.08 -9.74
C ILE A 143 -17.97 21.82 -11.02
N THR A 144 -17.86 23.14 -10.98
CA THR A 144 -18.25 24.03 -12.08
C THR A 144 -17.08 24.87 -12.59
N ASP A 145 -16.11 25.16 -11.72
CA ASP A 145 -14.89 25.89 -12.06
C ASP A 145 -13.68 25.00 -11.75
N VAL A 146 -12.97 24.61 -12.81
CA VAL A 146 -11.79 23.75 -12.71
C VAL A 146 -10.52 24.55 -12.43
N ASP A 147 -10.55 25.88 -12.52
CA ASP A 147 -9.42 26.75 -12.19
C ASP A 147 -9.41 27.11 -10.69
N ASP A 148 -10.54 26.96 -10.00
CA ASP A 148 -10.67 27.13 -8.55
C ASP A 148 -9.90 26.02 -7.78
N PRO A 149 -8.84 26.37 -7.01
CA PRO A 149 -8.06 25.41 -6.25
C PRO A 149 -8.87 24.61 -5.22
N HIS A 150 -9.92 25.21 -4.62
CA HIS A 150 -10.75 24.54 -3.63
C HIS A 150 -11.63 23.47 -4.28
N GLN A 151 -12.23 23.78 -5.43
CA GLN A 151 -13.01 22.83 -6.21
C GLN A 151 -12.13 21.69 -6.74
N ARG A 152 -10.91 21.99 -7.22
CA ARG A 152 -9.93 20.96 -7.61
C ARG A 152 -9.58 20.03 -6.45
N ALA A 153 -9.30 20.57 -5.28
CA ALA A 153 -8.98 19.77 -4.10
C ALA A 153 -10.15 18.86 -3.71
N LEU A 154 -11.37 19.40 -3.67
CA LEU A 154 -12.58 18.65 -3.38
C LEU A 154 -12.82 17.53 -4.40
N TRP A 155 -12.64 17.81 -5.69
CA TRP A 155 -12.79 16.82 -6.75
C TRP A 155 -11.81 15.66 -6.58
N ASN A 156 -10.52 15.97 -6.37
CA ASN A 156 -9.49 14.96 -6.19
C ASN A 156 -9.71 14.08 -4.96
N GLU A 157 -10.12 14.69 -3.85
CA GLU A 157 -10.44 13.95 -2.64
C GLU A 157 -11.66 13.04 -2.87
N SER A 158 -12.69 13.54 -3.53
CA SER A 158 -13.91 12.78 -3.85
C SER A 158 -13.62 11.62 -4.80
N ASP A 159 -12.83 11.82 -5.85
CA ASP A 159 -12.34 10.79 -6.78
C ASP A 159 -11.61 9.67 -6.02
N ARG A 160 -10.60 10.03 -5.21
CA ARG A 160 -9.83 9.08 -4.40
C ARG A 160 -10.71 8.30 -3.43
N LEU A 161 -11.62 8.97 -2.73
CA LEU A 161 -12.49 8.35 -1.73
C LEU A 161 -13.60 7.50 -2.36
N PHE A 162 -14.06 7.84 -3.55
CA PHE A 162 -14.99 7.01 -4.32
C PHE A 162 -14.39 5.64 -4.63
N HIS A 163 -13.15 5.59 -5.15
CA HIS A 163 -12.47 4.33 -5.44
C HIS A 163 -12.23 3.49 -4.16
N ARG A 164 -11.87 4.14 -3.05
CA ARG A 164 -11.80 3.49 -1.73
C ARG A 164 -13.17 2.95 -1.28
N GLN A 165 -14.25 3.65 -1.56
CA GLN A 165 -15.60 3.23 -1.18
C GLN A 165 -16.00 1.93 -1.88
N LEU A 166 -15.57 1.70 -3.13
CA LEU A 166 -15.81 0.43 -3.82
C LEU A 166 -15.23 -0.76 -3.04
N ALA A 167 -14.08 -0.58 -2.38
CA ALA A 167 -13.48 -1.60 -1.51
C ALA A 167 -14.34 -1.86 -0.26
N LEU A 168 -14.90 -0.81 0.35
CA LEU A 168 -15.84 -0.96 1.48
C LEU A 168 -17.09 -1.75 1.09
N MET A 169 -17.59 -1.54 -0.13
CA MET A 169 -18.76 -2.25 -0.66
C MET A 169 -18.53 -3.76 -0.85
N THR A 170 -17.28 -4.24 -0.80
CA THR A 170 -16.98 -5.68 -0.80
C THR A 170 -17.28 -6.36 0.54
N GLY A 171 -17.31 -5.60 1.64
CA GLY A 171 -17.44 -6.12 3.00
C GLY A 171 -16.20 -6.85 3.54
N ASP A 172 -15.08 -6.88 2.82
CA ASP A 172 -13.85 -7.55 3.22
C ASP A 172 -12.82 -6.56 3.79
N ALA A 173 -12.48 -6.73 5.06
CA ALA A 173 -11.58 -5.83 5.77
C ALA A 173 -10.13 -5.82 5.24
N LEU A 174 -9.65 -6.93 4.67
CA LEU A 174 -8.32 -7.00 4.07
C LEU A 174 -8.29 -6.24 2.74
N ILE A 175 -9.33 -6.38 1.93
CA ILE A 175 -9.47 -5.61 0.68
C ILE A 175 -9.50 -4.10 0.97
N VAL A 176 -10.28 -3.68 1.97
CA VAL A 176 -10.34 -2.28 2.40
C VAL A 176 -8.95 -1.78 2.82
N LYS A 177 -8.22 -2.58 3.61
CA LYS A 177 -6.86 -2.21 4.05
C LYS A 177 -5.90 -2.04 2.88
N ILE A 178 -5.98 -2.89 1.85
CA ILE A 178 -5.15 -2.75 0.64
C ILE A 178 -5.53 -1.47 -0.12
N ALA A 179 -6.83 -1.21 -0.30
CA ALA A 179 -7.32 0.00 -0.96
C ALA A 179 -6.92 1.28 -0.21
N ASP A 180 -6.85 1.24 1.13
CA ASP A 180 -6.36 2.35 1.95
C ASP A 180 -4.91 2.71 1.61
N GLU A 181 -4.03 1.72 1.46
CA GLU A 181 -2.64 1.97 1.09
C GLU A 181 -2.52 2.55 -0.33
N VAL A 182 -3.29 2.04 -1.28
CA VAL A 182 -3.32 2.60 -2.65
C VAL A 182 -3.82 4.05 -2.64
N ALA A 183 -4.90 4.33 -1.91
CA ALA A 183 -5.48 5.66 -1.81
C ALA A 183 -4.49 6.67 -1.22
N LYS A 184 -3.67 6.29 -0.23
CA LYS A 184 -2.63 7.18 0.33
C LYS A 184 -1.61 7.63 -0.73
N THR A 185 -1.23 6.75 -1.66
CA THR A 185 -0.29 7.11 -2.74
C THR A 185 -0.86 8.18 -3.68
N MET A 186 -2.18 8.21 -3.86
CA MET A 186 -2.86 9.22 -4.70
C MET A 186 -2.96 10.60 -4.04
N ASP A 187 -2.62 10.73 -2.75
CA ASP A 187 -2.59 12.02 -2.05
C ASP A 187 -1.18 12.65 -2.00
N GLN A 188 -0.17 11.93 -2.52
CA GLN A 188 1.22 12.38 -2.56
C GLN A 188 1.46 13.56 -3.52
N PRO A 189 2.47 14.42 -3.26
CA PRO A 189 2.74 15.61 -4.07
C PRO A 189 3.02 15.32 -5.55
N LEU A 190 3.72 14.22 -5.86
CA LEU A 190 4.05 13.85 -7.24
C LEU A 190 2.80 13.52 -8.07
N TRP A 191 1.82 12.85 -7.46
CA TRP A 191 0.52 12.57 -8.09
C TRP A 191 -0.25 13.86 -8.39
N LYS A 192 -0.29 14.79 -7.42
CA LYS A 192 -0.96 16.09 -7.57
C LYS A 192 -0.37 16.88 -8.73
N ARG A 193 0.96 16.99 -8.81
CA ARG A 193 1.65 17.72 -9.91
C ARG A 193 1.31 17.18 -11.30
N LEU A 194 1.25 15.86 -11.48
CA LEU A 194 0.91 15.27 -12.78
C LEU A 194 -0.56 15.47 -13.17
N LYS A 195 -1.48 15.54 -12.19
CA LYS A 195 -2.87 15.94 -12.48
C LYS A 195 -2.93 17.40 -12.96
N ASP A 196 -2.12 18.28 -12.37
CA ASP A 196 -2.12 19.73 -12.60
C ASP A 196 -1.81 20.11 -14.06
N ASP A 197 -0.96 19.35 -14.72
CA ASP A 197 -0.54 19.62 -16.10
C ASP A 197 -1.43 18.95 -17.18
N GLY A 198 -2.26 17.97 -16.81
CA GLY A 198 -2.94 17.09 -17.78
C GLY A 198 -4.44 16.83 -17.58
N ILE A 199 -4.98 16.94 -16.36
CA ILE A 199 -6.34 16.45 -16.05
C ILE A 199 -7.39 17.55 -15.98
N TYR A 200 -7.04 18.77 -15.56
CA TYR A 200 -8.01 19.85 -15.30
C TYR A 200 -8.50 20.51 -16.59
N ASP A 201 -9.24 19.74 -17.38
CA ASP A 201 -10.11 20.19 -18.45
C ASP A 201 -11.55 19.87 -18.05
N ALA A 202 -12.45 20.85 -18.19
CA ALA A 202 -13.84 20.69 -17.79
C ALA A 202 -14.56 19.58 -18.58
N GLY A 203 -14.14 19.31 -19.83
CA GLY A 203 -14.64 18.19 -20.62
C GLY A 203 -14.24 16.84 -20.04
N ARG A 204 -12.97 16.68 -19.68
CA ARG A 204 -12.43 15.47 -19.03
C ARG A 204 -13.06 15.20 -17.68
N ILE A 205 -13.21 16.21 -16.83
CA ILE A 205 -13.84 16.04 -15.51
C ILE A 205 -15.27 15.52 -15.65
N ARG A 206 -16.09 16.12 -16.51
CA ARG A 206 -17.46 15.63 -16.76
C ARG A 206 -17.47 14.19 -17.28
N LEU A 207 -16.53 13.85 -18.17
CA LEU A 207 -16.39 12.48 -18.67
C LEU A 207 -16.05 11.51 -17.54
N TYR A 208 -15.07 11.82 -16.69
CA TYR A 208 -14.71 10.97 -15.56
C TYR A 208 -15.88 10.75 -14.61
N VAL A 209 -16.60 11.81 -14.25
CA VAL A 209 -17.80 11.69 -13.40
C VAL A 209 -18.85 10.76 -14.02
N SER A 210 -19.07 10.84 -15.35
CA SER A 210 -19.98 9.92 -16.03
C SER A 210 -19.48 8.47 -16.02
N GLU A 211 -18.16 8.24 -16.08
CA GLU A 211 -17.56 6.90 -15.95
C GLU A 211 -17.72 6.36 -14.52
N HIS A 212 -17.50 7.20 -13.49
CA HIS A 212 -17.75 6.82 -12.09
C HIS A 212 -19.21 6.45 -11.84
N ARG A 213 -20.16 7.14 -12.48
CA ARG A 213 -21.59 6.78 -12.43
C ARG A 213 -21.86 5.41 -13.04
N LEU A 214 -21.33 5.13 -14.23
CA LEU A 214 -21.47 3.81 -14.89
C LEU A 214 -20.88 2.68 -14.03
N ILE A 215 -19.74 2.92 -13.37
CA ILE A 215 -19.13 1.98 -12.42
C ILE A 215 -20.10 1.70 -11.27
N TYR A 216 -20.62 2.74 -10.61
CA TYR A 216 -21.51 2.59 -9.47
C TYR A 216 -22.82 1.89 -9.85
N GLU A 217 -23.43 2.25 -10.99
CA GLU A 217 -24.65 1.63 -11.49
C GLU A 217 -24.46 0.14 -11.79
N ALA A 218 -23.33 -0.24 -12.40
CA ALA A 218 -22.99 -1.64 -12.62
C ALA A 218 -22.83 -2.41 -11.30
N ILE A 219 -22.20 -1.79 -10.28
CA ILE A 219 -22.07 -2.39 -8.95
C ILE A 219 -23.44 -2.58 -8.28
N VAL A 220 -24.28 -1.54 -8.27
CA VAL A 220 -25.59 -1.59 -7.59
C VAL A 220 -26.55 -2.54 -8.31
N SER A 221 -26.48 -2.65 -9.63
CA SER A 221 -27.27 -3.63 -10.40
C SER A 221 -26.74 -5.06 -10.31
N GLY A 222 -25.55 -5.26 -9.73
CA GLY A 222 -24.93 -6.56 -9.58
C GLY A 222 -24.24 -7.11 -10.83
N ASP A 223 -24.03 -6.28 -11.85
CA ASP A 223 -23.30 -6.65 -13.07
C ASP A 223 -21.79 -6.56 -12.82
N ALA A 224 -21.22 -7.65 -12.32
CA ALA A 224 -19.80 -7.74 -11.98
C ALA A 224 -18.88 -7.55 -13.21
N ASP A 225 -19.28 -8.03 -14.39
CA ASP A 225 -18.49 -7.90 -15.61
C ASP A 225 -18.46 -6.44 -16.08
N ALA A 226 -19.62 -5.78 -16.13
CA ALA A 226 -19.70 -4.37 -16.46
C ALA A 226 -18.95 -3.50 -15.44
N ALA A 227 -19.06 -3.79 -14.14
CA ALA A 227 -18.39 -3.06 -13.08
C ALA A 227 -16.85 -3.09 -13.26
N ALA A 228 -16.27 -4.28 -13.46
CA ALA A 228 -14.85 -4.41 -13.76
C ALA A 228 -14.45 -3.69 -15.04
N PHE A 229 -15.24 -3.86 -16.11
CA PHE A 229 -14.95 -3.26 -17.40
C PHE A 229 -14.88 -1.74 -17.30
N TYR A 230 -15.89 -1.09 -16.70
CA TYR A 230 -15.93 0.36 -16.60
C TYR A 230 -14.79 0.92 -15.73
N VAL A 231 -14.45 0.25 -14.62
CA VAL A 231 -13.30 0.63 -13.79
C VAL A 231 -12.00 0.55 -14.58
N GLU A 232 -11.78 -0.55 -15.30
CA GLU A 232 -10.57 -0.72 -16.10
C GLU A 232 -10.46 0.36 -17.19
N GLN A 233 -11.55 0.63 -17.92
CA GLN A 233 -11.56 1.66 -18.96
C GLN A 233 -11.29 3.05 -18.39
N HIS A 234 -11.90 3.37 -17.25
CA HIS A 234 -11.67 4.63 -16.55
C HIS A 234 -10.19 4.81 -16.18
N ILE A 235 -9.57 3.83 -15.53
CA ILE A 235 -8.15 3.93 -15.11
C ILE A 235 -7.22 3.98 -16.33
N ARG A 236 -7.50 3.20 -17.40
CA ARG A 236 -6.73 3.28 -18.66
C ARG A 236 -6.82 4.65 -19.30
N ARG A 237 -7.98 5.31 -19.26
CA ARG A 237 -8.18 6.68 -19.74
C ARG A 237 -7.36 7.67 -18.93
N VAL A 238 -7.48 7.61 -17.60
CA VAL A 238 -6.69 8.46 -16.69
C VAL A 238 -5.20 8.31 -16.97
N ARG A 239 -4.71 7.08 -17.16
CA ARG A 239 -3.30 6.83 -17.51
C ARG A 239 -2.89 7.49 -18.82
N ARG A 240 -3.73 7.42 -19.85
CA ARG A 240 -3.46 8.06 -21.14
C ARG A 240 -3.44 9.59 -21.01
N ASP A 241 -4.33 10.14 -20.21
CA ASP A 241 -4.53 11.58 -20.09
C ASP A 241 -3.48 12.23 -19.16
N ILE A 242 -2.85 11.46 -18.27
CA ILE A 242 -1.70 11.88 -17.42
C ILE A 242 -0.35 11.75 -18.15
N ALA A 243 -0.23 10.84 -19.12
CA ALA A 243 1.04 10.67 -19.83
C ALA A 243 1.39 11.94 -20.64
N PRO A 244 2.61 12.49 -20.51
CA PRO A 244 3.04 13.61 -21.33
C PRO A 244 3.00 13.22 -22.82
N LYS A 245 2.52 14.12 -23.67
CA LYS A 245 2.60 13.98 -25.14
C LYS A 245 4.04 14.10 -25.62
#